data_AF-A0A7J2KDM8-F1
#
_entry.id   AF-A0A7J2KDM8-F1
#
_cell.length_a   1.000
_cell.length_b   1.000
_cell.length_c   1.000
_cell.angle_alpha   90.00
_cell.angle_beta   90.00
_cell.angle_gamma   90.00
#
_symmetry.space_group_name_H-M   'P 1'
#
loop_
_entity.id
_entity.type
_entity.pdbx_description
1 polymer ?
#
loop_
_entity_poly.entity_id
_entity_poly.type
_entity_poly.pdbx_seq_one_letter_code
_entity_poly.pdbx_strand_id
1 'polypeptide(L)'
;MEKCFFCGEGEGCVLEIHHVIPRKIQEKYHLNDNYTITLCANCHRKMHHILRYIFSKLNIIEVEEIDNDIKCYPNLRKEILKNIGDGIEKTLLIEKLKEKGYTTKILEKAINILRRSGEIYEPIKGYIKIVD
;
A
#
# COMPACT_ATOMS: atom_id res chain seq x y z
N MET A 1 -6.81 -24.58 -15.46
CA MET A 1 -5.78 -23.87 -14.70
C MET A 1 -6.33 -22.50 -14.34
N GLU A 2 -6.27 -22.10 -13.08
CA GLU A 2 -6.72 -20.76 -12.69
C GLU A 2 -5.85 -19.69 -13.36
N LYS A 3 -6.48 -18.56 -13.69
CA LYS A 3 -5.82 -17.41 -14.33
C LYS A 3 -6.30 -16.13 -13.64
N CYS A 4 -5.43 -15.14 -13.61
CA CYS A 4 -5.78 -13.79 -13.20
C CYS A 4 -6.92 -13.28 -14.08
N PHE A 5 -8.01 -12.82 -13.45
CA PHE A 5 -9.18 -12.28 -14.13
C PHE A 5 -8.86 -11.09 -15.04
N PHE A 6 -7.84 -10.28 -14.70
CA PHE A 6 -7.48 -9.09 -15.49
C PHE A 6 -6.42 -9.33 -16.56
N CYS A 7 -5.30 -9.96 -16.23
CA CYS A 7 -4.17 -10.09 -17.17
C CYS A 7 -4.08 -11.48 -17.83
N GLY A 8 -4.86 -12.45 -17.38
CA GLY A 8 -4.82 -13.82 -17.91
C GLY A 8 -3.59 -14.63 -17.52
N GLU A 9 -2.64 -14.07 -16.76
CA GLU A 9 -1.47 -14.79 -16.21
C GLU A 9 -1.93 -15.91 -15.27
N GLY A 10 -1.24 -17.05 -15.31
CA GLY A 10 -1.57 -18.20 -14.47
C GLY A 10 -0.33 -18.99 -14.05
N GLU A 11 0.39 -19.58 -15.01
CA GLU A 11 1.58 -20.40 -14.73
C GLU A 11 2.74 -19.55 -14.22
N GLY A 12 3.33 -19.92 -13.08
CA GLY A 12 4.47 -19.21 -12.49
C GLY A 12 4.12 -17.91 -11.74
N CYS A 13 2.85 -17.49 -11.70
CA CYS A 13 2.40 -16.32 -10.96
C CYS A 13 1.66 -16.71 -9.67
N VAL A 14 1.90 -15.96 -8.58
CA VAL A 14 1.12 -16.09 -7.34
C VAL A 14 -0.27 -15.50 -7.59
N LEU A 15 -1.29 -16.37 -7.51
CA LEU A 15 -2.70 -16.01 -7.61
C LEU A 15 -3.32 -15.90 -6.21
N GLU A 16 -4.11 -14.85 -6.02
CA GLU A 16 -4.75 -14.51 -4.76
C GLU A 16 -6.25 -14.23 -5.00
N ILE A 17 -7.08 -14.57 -4.03
CA ILE A 17 -8.53 -14.31 -4.07
C ILE A 17 -8.79 -12.92 -3.51
N HIS A 18 -9.43 -12.06 -4.31
CA HIS A 18 -9.82 -10.71 -3.91
C HIS A 18 -11.35 -10.59 -3.83
N HIS A 19 -11.87 -10.07 -2.71
CA HIS A 19 -13.30 -9.74 -2.59
C HIS A 19 -13.56 -8.42 -3.32
N VAL A 20 -14.46 -8.41 -4.30
CA VAL A 20 -14.75 -7.20 -5.09
C VAL A 20 -15.25 -6.07 -4.19
N ILE A 21 -16.10 -6.40 -3.22
CA ILE A 21 -16.46 -5.51 -2.11
C ILE A 21 -15.67 -5.95 -0.87
N PRO A 22 -14.82 -5.11 -0.25
CA PRO A 22 -14.13 -5.45 0.98
C PRO A 22 -15.08 -5.86 2.12
N ARG A 23 -14.75 -6.92 2.87
CA ARG A 23 -15.59 -7.44 3.97
C ARG A 23 -16.03 -6.38 4.98
N LYS A 24 -15.12 -5.47 5.37
CA LYS A 24 -15.46 -4.36 6.29
C LYS A 24 -16.60 -3.47 5.76
N ILE A 25 -16.66 -3.26 4.45
CA ILE A 25 -17.74 -2.50 3.81
C ILE A 25 -19.02 -3.34 3.79
N GLN A 26 -18.92 -4.63 3.48
CA GLN A 26 -20.07 -5.54 3.53
C GLN A 26 -20.71 -5.56 4.91
N GLU A 27 -19.91 -5.72 5.96
CA GLU A 27 -20.35 -5.70 7.36
C GLU A 27 -21.00 -4.37 7.73
N LYS A 28 -20.36 -3.24 7.38
CA LYS A 28 -20.86 -1.89 7.69
C LYS A 28 -22.23 -1.60 7.07
N TYR A 29 -22.47 -2.10 5.85
CA TYR A 29 -23.69 -1.84 5.10
C TYR A 29 -24.64 -3.05 5.02
N HIS A 30 -24.39 -4.09 5.82
CA HIS A 30 -25.16 -5.34 5.82
C HIS A 30 -25.34 -5.95 4.41
N LEU A 31 -24.31 -5.84 3.57
CA LEU A 31 -24.30 -6.45 2.25
C LEU A 31 -23.98 -7.93 2.40
N ASN A 32 -24.71 -8.79 1.69
CA ASN A 32 -24.42 -10.22 1.58
C ASN A 32 -23.83 -10.52 0.20
N ASP A 33 -22.64 -9.97 -0.07
CA ASP A 33 -21.95 -10.11 -1.35
C ASP A 33 -20.58 -10.77 -1.18
N ASN A 34 -20.54 -12.09 -1.32
CA ASN A 34 -19.29 -12.86 -1.25
C ASN A 34 -18.62 -13.02 -2.62
N TYR A 35 -18.90 -12.14 -3.57
CA TYR A 35 -18.29 -12.23 -4.90
C TYR A 35 -16.78 -11.96 -4.82
N THR A 36 -16.02 -12.93 -5.31
CA THR A 36 -14.56 -12.89 -5.35
C THR A 36 -14.04 -13.09 -6.77
N ILE A 37 -12.85 -12.56 -7.02
CA ILE A 37 -12.12 -12.75 -8.27
C ILE A 37 -10.69 -13.20 -7.97
N THR A 38 -10.15 -14.07 -8.82
CA THR A 38 -8.76 -14.52 -8.74
C THR A 38 -7.86 -13.54 -9.47
N LEU A 39 -6.83 -13.01 -8.81
CA LEU A 39 -5.92 -12.00 -9.36
C LEU A 39 -4.46 -12.41 -9.12
N CYS A 40 -3.56 -12.06 -10.03
CA CYS A 40 -2.12 -12.10 -9.72
C CYS A 40 -1.76 -11.00 -8.72
N ALA A 41 -0.67 -11.16 -7.97
CA ALA A 41 -0.24 -10.20 -6.94
C ALA A 41 -0.12 -8.74 -7.44
N ASN A 42 0.19 -8.52 -8.72
CA ASN A 42 0.27 -7.18 -9.32
C ASN A 42 -1.13 -6.59 -9.55
N CYS A 43 -2.02 -7.35 -10.18
CA CYS A 43 -3.42 -6.95 -10.40
C CYS A 43 -4.18 -6.78 -9.08
N HIS A 44 -3.90 -7.63 -8.09
CA HIS A 44 -4.48 -7.55 -6.75
C HIS A 44 -4.14 -6.21 -6.06
N ARG A 45 -2.88 -5.78 -6.11
CA ARG A 45 -2.44 -4.48 -5.57
C ARG A 45 -3.07 -3.30 -6.30
N LYS A 46 -3.12 -3.33 -7.65
CA LYS A 46 -3.78 -2.29 -8.46
C LYS A 46 -5.27 -2.17 -8.11
N MET A 47 -5.95 -3.31 -7.93
CA MET A 47 -7.36 -3.34 -7.52
C MET A 47 -7.56 -2.67 -6.16
N HIS A 48 -6.75 -2.99 -5.15
CA HIS A 48 -6.82 -2.33 -3.86
C HIS A 48 -6.64 -0.81 -3.94
N HIS A 49 -5.73 -0.33 -4.78
CA HIS A 49 -5.51 1.10 -4.97
C HIS A 49 -6.75 1.79 -5.59
N ILE A 50 -7.30 1.22 -6.66
CA ILE A 50 -8.50 1.73 -7.34
C ILE A 50 -9.70 1.77 -6.38
N LEU A 51 -9.95 0.65 -5.68
CA LEU A 51 -11.09 0.55 -4.77
C LEU A 51 -10.99 1.52 -3.60
N ARG A 52 -9.79 1.71 -3.03
CA ARG A 52 -9.59 2.75 -2.00
C ARG A 52 -9.95 4.13 -2.53
N TYR A 53 -9.46 4.49 -3.71
CA TYR A 53 -9.77 5.77 -4.33
C TYR A 53 -11.28 5.94 -4.54
N ILE A 54 -11.95 4.97 -5.15
CA ILE A 54 -13.40 5.02 -5.40
C ILE A 54 -14.18 5.12 -4.09
N PHE A 55 -13.93 4.23 -3.13
CA PHE A 55 -14.67 4.23 -1.86
C PHE A 55 -14.43 5.50 -1.04
N SER A 56 -13.26 6.13 -1.16
CA SER A 56 -13.00 7.44 -0.56
C SER A 56 -13.83 8.55 -1.20
N LYS A 57 -13.92 8.58 -2.54
CA LYS A 57 -14.70 9.61 -3.26
C LYS A 57 -16.20 9.45 -3.07
N LEU A 58 -16.64 8.24 -2.76
CA LEU A 58 -18.04 7.93 -2.44
C LEU A 58 -18.35 8.04 -0.94
N ASN A 59 -17.41 8.45 -0.09
CA ASN A 59 -17.56 8.52 1.37
C ASN A 59 -18.03 7.19 2.01
N ILE A 60 -17.70 6.06 1.41
CA ILE A 60 -18.07 4.71 1.89
C ILE A 60 -17.12 4.27 3.01
N ILE A 61 -15.84 4.62 2.85
CA ILE A 61 -14.81 4.45 3.88
C ILE A 61 -14.36 5.82 4.35
N GLU A 62 -14.20 5.98 5.66
CA GLU A 62 -13.28 7.00 6.16
C GLU A 62 -11.89 6.52 5.76
N VAL A 63 -11.32 7.18 4.76
CA VAL A 63 -9.88 7.18 4.66
C VAL A 63 -9.46 7.97 5.87
N GLU A 64 -9.03 7.29 6.95
CA GLU A 64 -8.20 7.95 7.96
C GLU A 64 -7.25 8.84 7.18
N GLU A 65 -7.33 10.16 7.37
CA GLU A 65 -6.57 11.14 6.61
C GLU A 65 -5.08 10.85 6.80
N ILE A 66 -4.61 9.92 6.00
CA ILE A 66 -3.24 9.45 5.89
C ILE A 66 -2.36 10.64 5.53
N ASP A 67 -2.93 11.61 4.82
CA ASP A 67 -2.30 12.83 4.35
C ASP A 67 -2.15 13.94 5.41
N ASN A 68 -2.99 14.04 6.43
CA ASN A 68 -2.95 15.27 7.26
C ASN A 68 -1.73 15.35 8.18
N ASP A 69 -1.17 14.22 8.64
CA ASP A 69 0.07 14.24 9.43
C ASP A 69 1.34 14.39 8.58
N ILE A 70 1.30 14.06 7.28
CA ILE A 70 2.45 14.19 6.37
C ILE A 70 2.40 15.50 5.57
N LYS A 71 1.24 16.15 5.43
CA LYS A 71 1.12 17.49 4.85
C LYS A 71 2.06 18.50 5.52
N CYS A 72 2.34 18.33 6.81
CA CYS A 72 3.29 19.16 7.56
C CYS A 72 4.76 18.94 7.16
N TYR A 73 5.06 17.88 6.40
CA TYR A 73 6.41 17.50 5.97
C TYR A 73 6.47 17.25 4.45
N PRO A 74 6.28 18.32 3.63
CA PRO A 74 6.19 18.20 2.17
C PRO A 74 7.45 17.58 1.53
N ASN A 75 8.59 17.67 2.21
CA ASN A 75 9.86 17.12 1.74
C ASN A 75 10.11 15.67 2.21
N LEU A 76 9.43 15.18 3.24
CA LEU A 76 9.72 13.89 3.85
C LEU A 76 9.57 12.73 2.86
N ARG A 77 8.54 12.76 2.02
CA ARG A 77 8.36 11.78 0.94
C ARG A 77 9.57 11.72 0.01
N LYS A 78 10.01 12.87 -0.50
CA LYS A 78 11.17 12.95 -1.40
C LYS A 78 12.45 12.47 -0.70
N GLU A 79 12.61 12.81 0.57
CA GLU A 79 13.76 12.39 1.36
C GLU A 79 13.79 10.89 1.61
N ILE A 80 12.65 10.28 1.91
CA ILE A 80 12.55 8.82 2.07
C ILE A 80 12.95 8.14 0.75
N LEU A 81 12.32 8.52 -0.36
CA LEU A 81 12.59 7.91 -1.66
C LEU A 81 14.06 8.09 -2.08
N LYS A 82 14.64 9.28 -1.88
CA LYS A 82 16.06 9.54 -2.16
C LYS A 82 17.01 8.65 -1.36
N ASN A 83 16.68 8.33 -0.11
CA ASN A 83 17.53 7.50 0.74
C ASN A 83 17.36 6.00 0.50
N ILE A 84 16.26 5.56 -0.09
CA ILE A 84 16.04 4.14 -0.40
C ILE A 84 16.97 3.70 -1.54
N GLY A 85 17.08 4.48 -2.62
CA GLY A 85 17.87 4.08 -3.79
C GLY A 85 17.45 2.69 -4.30
N ASP A 86 18.43 1.80 -4.48
CA ASP A 86 18.19 0.40 -4.90
C ASP A 86 17.66 -0.52 -3.78
N GLY A 87 17.64 -0.01 -2.55
CA GLY A 87 17.13 -0.66 -1.36
C GLY A 87 17.93 -0.35 -0.10
N ILE A 88 17.25 -0.32 1.05
CA ILE A 88 17.84 0.02 2.35
C ILE A 88 17.17 -0.73 3.50
N GLU A 89 17.92 -1.01 4.56
CA GLU A 89 17.34 -1.48 5.81
C GLU A 89 16.47 -0.39 6.45
N LYS A 90 15.27 -0.75 6.91
CA LYS A 90 14.28 0.16 7.50
C LYS A 90 14.84 0.88 8.72
N THR A 91 15.58 0.18 9.57
CA THR A 91 16.25 0.73 10.77
C THR A 91 17.24 1.83 10.39
N LEU A 92 18.13 1.55 9.43
CA LEU A 92 19.12 2.50 8.92
C LEU A 92 18.47 3.72 8.25
N LEU A 93 17.39 3.51 7.49
CA LEU A 93 16.60 4.61 6.92
C LEU A 93 16.02 5.52 8.02
N ILE A 94 15.48 4.92 9.08
CA ILE A 94 14.92 5.66 10.21
C ILE A 94 16.03 6.45 10.93
N GLU A 95 17.17 5.83 11.19
CA GLU A 95 18.31 6.50 11.86
C GLU A 95 18.79 7.72 11.07
N LYS A 96 19.02 7.58 9.76
CA LYS A 96 19.43 8.68 8.87
C LYS A 96 18.45 9.85 8.87
N LEU A 97 17.15 9.56 8.92
CA LEU A 97 16.13 10.61 8.90
C LEU A 97 15.90 11.21 10.29
N LYS A 98 16.20 10.49 11.39
CA LYS A 98 16.18 11.07 12.73
C LYS A 98 17.25 12.16 12.91
N GLU A 99 18.41 12.02 12.28
CA GLU A 99 19.46 13.06 12.25
C GLU A 99 18.97 14.40 11.65
N LYS A 100 17.90 14.34 10.84
CA LYS A 100 17.26 15.52 10.24
C LYS A 100 16.12 16.11 11.06
N GLY A 101 15.88 15.60 12.27
CA GLY A 101 14.87 16.11 13.19
C GLY A 101 13.50 15.42 13.09
N TYR A 102 13.36 14.36 12.28
CA TYR A 102 12.10 13.60 12.22
C TYR A 102 11.99 12.63 13.40
N THR A 103 10.78 12.50 13.97
CA THR A 103 10.53 11.50 15.02
C THR A 103 10.30 10.12 14.41
N THR A 104 10.67 9.05 15.14
CA THR A 104 10.42 7.66 14.70
C THR A 104 8.95 7.44 14.33
N LYS A 105 8.01 7.98 15.12
CA LYS A 105 6.57 7.84 14.89
C LYS A 105 6.15 8.40 13.52
N ILE A 106 6.66 9.57 13.15
CA ILE A 106 6.36 10.20 11.86
C ILE A 106 6.98 9.40 10.71
N LEU A 107 8.22 8.93 10.87
CA LEU A 107 8.92 8.14 9.87
C LEU A 107 8.23 6.80 9.60
N GLU A 108 7.84 6.09 10.65
CA GLU A 108 7.09 4.83 10.50
C GLU A 108 5.74 5.03 9.85
N LYS A 109 5.04 6.13 10.19
CA LYS A 109 3.78 6.49 9.54
C LYS A 109 4.01 6.76 8.05
N ALA A 110 5.02 7.55 7.69
CA ALA A 110 5.36 7.86 6.30
C ALA A 110 5.76 6.64 5.48
N ILE A 111 6.62 5.77 6.02
CA ILE A 111 6.99 4.51 5.36
C ILE A 111 5.75 3.64 5.12
N ASN A 112 4.88 3.51 6.12
CA ASN A 112 3.64 2.75 5.96
C ASN A 112 2.72 3.32 4.88
N ILE A 113 2.69 4.65 4.73
CA ILE A 113 1.88 5.33 3.72
C ILE A 113 2.43 5.07 2.32
N LEU A 114 3.75 5.25 2.12
CA LEU A 114 4.39 4.95 0.84
C LEU A 114 4.25 3.47 0.45
N ARG A 115 4.27 2.56 1.43
CA ARG A 115 4.02 1.13 1.20
C ARG A 115 2.57 0.86 0.81
N ARG A 116 1.62 1.59 1.41
CA ARG A 116 0.19 1.48 1.09
C ARG A 116 -0.18 2.13 -0.24
N SER A 117 0.52 3.18 -0.67
CA SER A 117 0.36 3.81 -1.99
C SER A 117 1.00 2.98 -3.11
N GLY A 118 1.92 2.08 -2.77
CA GLY A 118 2.61 1.22 -3.72
C GLY A 118 3.87 1.85 -4.33
N GLU A 119 4.40 2.90 -3.70
CA GLU A 119 5.65 3.53 -4.13
C GLU A 119 6.89 2.77 -3.64
N ILE A 120 6.74 2.06 -2.52
CA ILE A 120 7.80 1.22 -1.93
C ILE A 120 7.24 -0.13 -1.52
N TYR A 121 8.11 -1.12 -1.39
CA TYR A 121 7.76 -2.46 -0.92
C TYR A 121 8.89 -3.06 -0.06
N GLU A 122 8.58 -4.16 0.63
CA GLU A 122 9.48 -4.82 1.58
C GLU A 122 9.73 -6.27 1.11
N PRO A 123 10.72 -6.52 0.21
CA PRO A 123 10.97 -7.87 -0.33
C PRO A 123 11.35 -8.90 0.73
N ILE A 124 12.04 -8.46 1.77
CA ILE A 124 12.36 -9.24 2.97
C ILE A 124 12.13 -8.36 4.19
N LYS A 125 11.74 -8.98 5.31
CA LYS A 125 11.41 -8.26 6.55
C LYS A 125 12.55 -7.34 6.96
N GLY A 126 12.23 -6.06 7.13
CA GLY A 126 13.17 -5.01 7.51
C GLY A 126 13.91 -4.35 6.34
N TYR A 127 13.74 -4.78 5.10
CA TYR A 127 14.43 -4.20 3.94
C TYR A 127 13.45 -3.60 2.95
N ILE A 128 13.64 -2.33 2.59
CA ILE A 128 12.69 -1.53 1.78
C ILE A 128 13.30 -1.24 0.41
N LYS A 129 12.49 -1.30 -0.65
CA LYS A 129 12.83 -0.92 -2.04
C LYS A 129 11.76 -0.03 -2.68
N ILE A 130 12.13 0.76 -3.67
CA ILE A 130 11.20 1.50 -4.54
C ILE A 130 10.56 0.52 -5.53
N VAL A 131 9.27 0.71 -5.82
CA VAL A 131 8.58 -0.01 -6.89
C VAL A 131 8.90 0.67 -8.23
N ASP A 132 9.53 -0.08 -9.15
CA ASP A 132 9.82 0.36 -10.52
C ASP A 132 8.55 0.58 -11.37
#